data_AF-A0A7X9HX03-F1
#
_entry.id   AF-A0A7X9HX03-F1
#
_cell.length_a   1.000
_cell.length_b   1.000
_cell.length_c   1.000
_cell.angle_alpha   90.00
_cell.angle_beta   90.00
_cell.angle_gamma   90.00
#
_symmetry.space_group_name_H-M   'P 1'
#
loop_
_entity.id
_entity.type
_entity.pdbx_description
1 polymer ?
#
loop_
_entity_poly.entity_id
_entity_poly.type
_entity_poly.pdbx_seq_one_letter_code
_entity_poly.pdbx_strand_id
1 'polypeptide(L)'
;NQKKEAPLETKEEKNTPVDNLSPISQEGLVIKASSNCWIELFDEKGKVLMKREISKGEELNFNGKKFTITMGDPSALELFIDGKAVDIPKDKGKVVRNFSVSGDSK
;
A
#
# COMPACT_ATOMS: atom_id res chain seq x y z
N ASN A 1 9.99 46.52 -24.73
CA ASN A 1 9.40 46.22 -23.40
C ASN A 1 9.86 44.86 -22.92
N GLN A 2 10.67 44.82 -21.85
CA GLN A 2 11.09 43.60 -21.15
C GLN A 2 10.43 43.54 -19.76
N LYS A 3 10.05 42.31 -19.38
CA LYS A 3 9.95 41.69 -18.03
C LYS A 3 8.97 42.27 -16.99
N LYS A 4 8.16 41.39 -16.39
CA LYS A 4 7.94 41.12 -14.94
C LYS A 4 6.73 40.17 -14.79
N GLU A 5 6.94 38.90 -14.40
CA GLU A 5 6.93 38.34 -13.04
C GLU A 5 5.57 37.73 -12.62
N ALA A 6 5.63 36.44 -12.26
CA ALA A 6 4.73 35.61 -11.44
C ALA A 6 3.28 35.35 -11.90
N PRO A 7 2.76 34.14 -11.65
CA PRO A 7 2.03 33.97 -10.39
C PRO A 7 2.44 32.73 -9.58
N LEU A 8 2.61 32.96 -8.27
CA LEU A 8 2.60 31.94 -7.22
C LEU A 8 1.15 31.72 -6.72
N GLU A 9 0.84 30.46 -6.46
CA GLU A 9 -0.10 29.93 -5.45
C GLU A 9 -1.59 30.33 -5.47
N THR A 10 -2.48 29.35 -5.64
CA THR A 10 -3.11 28.65 -4.48
C THR A 10 -4.17 27.64 -4.95
N LYS A 11 -3.82 26.36 -4.76
CA LYS A 11 -4.62 25.20 -4.29
C LYS A 11 -5.79 24.64 -5.12
N GLU A 12 -5.81 23.30 -5.03
CA GLU A 12 -6.92 22.37 -5.27
C GLU A 12 -7.18 21.94 -6.71
N GLU A 13 -6.33 21.01 -7.18
CA GLU A 13 -6.82 19.72 -7.70
C GLU A 13 -5.61 18.79 -7.83
N LYS A 14 -5.37 17.96 -6.80
CA LYS A 14 -4.29 16.96 -6.81
C LYS A 14 -4.75 15.75 -7.65
N ASN A 15 -4.99 15.99 -8.93
CA ASN A 15 -5.23 14.96 -9.91
C ASN A 15 -3.87 14.38 -10.35
N THR A 16 -3.74 13.07 -10.17
CA THR A 16 -2.69 12.17 -10.68
C THR A 16 -1.24 12.51 -10.32
N PRO A 17 -0.57 11.70 -9.48
CA PRO A 17 0.81 11.33 -9.78
C PRO A 17 0.76 10.24 -10.86
N VAL A 18 1.14 10.65 -12.06
CA VAL A 18 1.75 9.80 -13.07
C VAL A 18 3.02 9.20 -12.46
N ASP A 19 2.90 8.09 -11.73
CA ASP A 19 4.06 7.30 -11.32
C ASP A 19 4.33 6.25 -12.38
N ASN A 20 5.57 6.26 -12.88
CA ASN A 20 6.08 5.36 -13.89
C ASN A 20 5.61 3.93 -13.61
N LEU A 21 4.81 3.40 -14.55
CA LEU A 21 4.59 1.98 -14.71
C LEU A 21 5.91 1.34 -15.17
N SER A 22 6.91 1.28 -14.28
CA SER A 22 7.82 0.15 -14.34
C SER A 22 6.94 -1.10 -14.26
N PRO A 23 7.17 -2.13 -15.09
CA PRO A 23 6.62 -3.45 -14.81
C PRO A 23 7.31 -3.87 -13.52
N ILE A 24 6.74 -3.45 -12.39
CA ILE A 24 7.09 -3.94 -11.07
C ILE A 24 6.88 -5.43 -11.23
N SER A 25 7.97 -6.20 -11.20
CA SER A 25 7.90 -7.65 -11.23
C SER A 25 6.74 -8.02 -10.29
N GLN A 26 5.66 -8.57 -10.84
CA GLN A 26 4.42 -8.81 -10.09
C GLN A 26 4.63 -9.83 -8.98
N GLU A 27 5.86 -10.32 -8.81
CA GLU A 27 6.40 -11.20 -7.80
C GLU A 27 6.55 -10.44 -6.47
N GLY A 28 5.55 -10.55 -5.60
CA GLY A 28 5.60 -9.89 -4.29
C GLY A 28 4.25 -9.50 -3.75
N LEU A 29 4.27 -8.76 -2.64
CA LEU A 29 3.10 -8.23 -1.97
C LEU A 29 2.86 -6.77 -2.37
N VAL A 30 1.66 -6.51 -2.86
CA VAL A 30 1.12 -5.17 -3.10
C VAL A 30 0.04 -4.89 -2.07
N ILE A 31 0.12 -3.73 -1.43
CA ILE A 31 -0.87 -3.24 -0.47
C ILE A 31 -1.43 -1.94 -1.03
N LYS A 32 -2.75 -1.89 -1.24
CA LYS A 32 -3.44 -0.68 -1.68
C LYS A 32 -4.32 -0.16 -0.55
N ALA A 33 -4.16 1.10 -0.20
CA ALA A 33 -4.96 1.75 0.82
C ALA A 33 -6.22 2.39 0.20
N SER A 34 -7.41 1.91 0.56
CA SER A 34 -8.68 2.55 0.19
C SER A 34 -9.09 3.65 1.17
N SER A 35 -8.57 3.62 2.41
CA SER A 35 -8.73 4.65 3.44
C SER A 35 -7.47 4.72 4.32
N ASN A 36 -7.43 5.69 5.24
CA ASN A 36 -6.34 5.78 6.20
C ASN A 36 -6.35 4.54 7.10
N CYS A 37 -5.24 3.82 7.14
CA CYS A 37 -5.09 2.62 7.95
C CYS A 37 -3.67 2.53 8.48
N TRP A 38 -3.54 2.23 9.76
CA TRP A 38 -2.27 1.86 10.33
C TRP A 38 -1.92 0.42 9.97
N ILE A 39 -0.70 0.20 9.46
CA ILE A 39 -0.19 -1.14 9.12
C ILE A 39 1.19 -1.39 9.73
N GLU A 40 1.44 -2.65 10.05
CA GLU A 40 2.75 -3.17 10.43
C GLU A 40 3.04 -4.42 9.60
N LEU A 41 4.09 -4.36 8.79
CA LEU A 41 4.49 -5.43 7.88
C LEU A 41 5.79 -6.07 8.37
N PHE A 42 5.81 -7.39 8.36
CA PHE A 42 6.94 -8.22 8.70
C PHE A 42 7.31 -9.12 7.52
N ASP A 43 8.62 -9.35 7.37
CA ASP A 43 9.20 -10.30 6.43
C ASP A 43 8.96 -11.76 6.86
N GLU A 44 9.30 -12.73 6.01
CA GLU A 44 9.32 -14.17 6.33
C GLU A 44 10.08 -14.48 7.62
N LYS A 45 11.17 -13.74 7.87
CA LYS A 45 11.99 -13.91 9.08
C LYS A 45 11.41 -13.25 10.33
N GLY A 46 10.23 -12.61 10.25
CA GLY A 46 9.62 -11.85 11.34
C GLY A 46 10.29 -10.49 11.59
N LYS A 47 11.13 -10.01 10.67
CA LYS A 47 11.72 -8.67 10.73
C LYS A 47 10.68 -7.63 10.31
N VAL A 48 10.49 -6.58 11.09
CA VAL A 48 9.64 -5.44 10.71
C VAL A 48 10.23 -4.77 9.46
N LEU A 49 9.48 -4.80 8.36
CA LEU A 49 9.78 -4.08 7.13
C LEU A 49 9.19 -2.66 7.16
N MET A 50 7.98 -2.53 7.70
CA MET A 50 7.27 -1.25 7.78
C MET A 50 6.35 -1.20 8.98
N LYS A 51 6.20 -0.03 9.59
CA LYS A 51 5.23 0.24 10.65
C LYS A 51 4.81 1.70 10.60
N ARG A 52 3.72 2.00 9.91
CA ARG A 52 3.21 3.37 9.75
C ARG A 52 1.73 3.40 9.39
N GLU A 53 1.15 4.59 9.48
CA GLU A 53 -0.12 4.87 8.83
C GLU A 53 0.07 5.07 7.32
N ILE A 54 -0.80 4.44 6.55
CA ILE A 54 -0.92 4.63 5.11
C ILE A 54 -2.24 5.35 4.84
N SER A 55 -2.20 6.33 3.96
CA SER A 55 -3.32 7.19 3.61
C SER A 55 -4.07 6.61 2.41
N LYS A 56 -5.33 7.02 2.24
CA LYS A 56 -6.13 6.67 1.06
C LYS A 56 -5.37 6.95 -0.26
N GLY A 57 -5.33 5.95 -1.13
CA GLY A 57 -4.68 6.01 -2.44
C GLY A 57 -3.19 5.68 -2.42
N GLU A 58 -2.58 5.46 -1.25
CA GLU A 58 -1.21 4.96 -1.18
C GLU A 58 -1.16 3.48 -1.62
N GLU A 59 -0.14 3.15 -2.41
CA GLU A 59 0.18 1.79 -2.80
C GLU A 59 1.61 1.47 -2.37
N LEU A 60 1.79 0.28 -1.80
CA LEU A 60 3.09 -0.20 -1.35
C LEU A 60 3.40 -1.54 -1.98
N ASN A 61 4.62 -1.67 -2.47
CA ASN A 61 5.10 -2.86 -3.14
C ASN A 61 6.29 -3.42 -2.36
N PHE A 62 6.22 -4.70 -2.01
CA PHE A 62 7.25 -5.41 -1.27
C PHE A 62 7.62 -6.69 -2.00
N ASN A 63 8.92 -6.88 -2.22
CA ASN A 63 9.43 -8.07 -2.89
C ASN A 63 9.65 -9.20 -1.88
N GLY A 64 9.11 -10.38 -2.13
CA GLY A 64 9.20 -11.52 -1.21
C GLY A 64 8.05 -12.51 -1.41
N LYS A 65 8.13 -13.67 -0.75
CA LYS A 65 7.18 -14.78 -0.95
C LYS A 65 6.16 -14.92 0.17
N LYS A 66 6.54 -14.54 1.38
CA LYS A 66 5.73 -14.67 2.58
C LYS A 66 5.89 -13.43 3.43
N PHE A 67 4.76 -12.90 3.87
CA PHE A 67 4.70 -11.71 4.70
C PHE A 67 3.70 -11.92 5.82
N THR A 68 3.96 -11.29 6.95
CA THR A 68 2.99 -11.16 8.03
C THR A 68 2.61 -9.71 8.15
N ILE A 69 1.32 -9.39 8.12
CA ILE A 69 0.82 -8.03 8.25
C ILE A 69 -0.14 -7.91 9.43
N THR A 70 -0.04 -6.79 10.13
CA THR A 70 -1.04 -6.33 11.08
C THR A 70 -1.72 -5.10 10.49
N MET A 71 -3.04 -5.12 10.45
CA MET A 71 -3.89 -4.09 9.83
C MET A 71 -4.84 -3.54 10.89
N GLY A 72 -4.85 -2.22 11.08
CA GLY A 72 -5.77 -1.57 12.00
C GLY A 72 -7.24 -1.66 11.54
N ASP A 73 -7.47 -1.54 10.24
CA ASP A 73 -8.76 -1.74 9.59
C ASP A 73 -8.55 -2.44 8.25
N PRO A 74 -8.70 -3.78 8.17
CA PRO A 74 -8.48 -4.53 6.94
C PRO A 74 -9.51 -4.17 5.86
N SER A 75 -10.67 -3.61 6.22
CA SER A 75 -11.67 -3.15 5.25
C SER A 75 -11.23 -1.91 4.46
N ALA A 76 -10.21 -1.20 4.96
CA ALA A 76 -9.62 -0.03 4.34
C ALA A 76 -8.44 -0.38 3.42
N LEU A 77 -8.16 -1.66 3.20
CA LEU A 77 -7.00 -2.15 2.48
C LEU A 77 -7.40 -3.19 1.43
N GLU A 78 -6.58 -3.30 0.38
CA GLU A 78 -6.61 -4.41 -0.56
C GLU A 78 -5.19 -4.99 -0.66
N LEU A 79 -5.10 -6.30 -0.58
CA LEU A 79 -3.83 -7.03 -0.61
C LEU A 79 -3.76 -7.85 -1.90
N PHE A 80 -2.62 -7.79 -2.58
CA PHE A 80 -2.36 -8.60 -3.75
C PHE A 80 -1.01 -9.30 -3.57
N ILE A 81 -0.97 -10.61 -3.71
CA ILE A 81 0.27 -11.40 -3.66
C ILE A 81 0.48 -12.05 -5.03
N ASP A 82 1.65 -11.87 -5.62
CA ASP A 82 1.96 -12.38 -6.96
C ASP A 82 0.93 -11.93 -8.02
N GLY A 83 0.44 -10.69 -7.89
CA GLY A 83 -0.64 -10.14 -8.72
C GLY A 83 -2.04 -10.69 -8.47
N LYS A 84 -2.24 -11.58 -7.49
CA LYS A 84 -3.54 -12.14 -7.12
C LYS A 84 -4.12 -11.44 -5.90
N ALA A 85 -5.37 -10.99 -5.98
CA ALA A 85 -6.09 -10.44 -4.84
C ALA A 85 -6.22 -11.50 -3.73
N VAL A 86 -5.87 -11.11 -2.51
CA VAL A 86 -5.92 -11.96 -1.32
C VAL A 86 -7.22 -11.66 -0.60
N ASP A 87 -7.98 -12.71 -0.28
CA ASP A 87 -9.17 -12.55 0.52
C ASP A 87 -8.76 -12.22 1.96
N ILE A 88 -9.14 -11.03 2.40
CA ILE A 88 -8.90 -10.55 3.75
C ILE A 88 -10.22 -10.28 4.45
N PRO A 89 -10.29 -10.49 5.78
CA PRO A 89 -11.48 -10.17 6.55
C PRO A 89 -11.84 -8.69 6.36
N LYS A 90 -13.07 -8.41 5.92
CA LYS A 90 -13.58 -7.04 5.74
C LYS A 90 -14.33 -6.52 6.96
N ASP A 91 -14.03 -7.05 8.14
CA ASP A 91 -14.56 -6.58 9.41
C ASP A 91 -14.12 -5.13 9.68
N LYS A 92 -15.02 -4.18 9.42
CA LYS A 92 -14.76 -2.75 9.66
C LYS A 92 -14.39 -2.48 11.11
N GLY A 93 -13.31 -1.73 11.31
CA GLY A 93 -12.88 -1.28 12.64
C GLY A 93 -12.30 -2.37 13.54
N LYS A 94 -12.04 -3.58 13.01
CA LYS A 94 -11.32 -4.62 13.74
C LYS A 94 -9.86 -4.68 13.33
N VAL A 95 -8.99 -4.66 14.33
CA VAL A 95 -7.56 -4.88 14.12
C VAL A 95 -7.30 -6.36 13.83
N VAL A 96 -6.74 -6.65 12.67
CA VAL A 96 -6.28 -7.99 12.31
C VAL A 96 -4.79 -8.05 12.53
N ARG A 97 -4.34 -8.94 13.41
CA ARG A 97 -2.93 -9.14 13.74
C ARG A 97 -2.41 -10.43 13.14
N ASN A 98 -1.13 -10.47 12.83
CA ASN A 98 -0.44 -11.68 12.37
C ASN A 98 -1.08 -12.31 11.13
N PHE A 99 -1.64 -11.50 10.22
CA PHE A 99 -2.20 -12.01 8.97
C PHE A 99 -1.05 -12.46 8.07
N SER A 100 -0.91 -13.76 7.88
CA SER A 100 0.12 -14.33 7.01
C SER A 100 -0.43 -14.44 5.60
N VAL A 101 0.27 -13.83 4.66
CA VAL A 101 0.00 -13.96 3.21
C VAL A 101 1.23 -14.58 2.56
N SER A 102 1.01 -15.57 1.71
CA SER A 102 2.06 -16.19 0.91
C SER A 102 1.57 -16.44 -0.50
N GLY A 103 2.44 -16.19 -1.47
CA GLY A 103 2.18 -16.51 -2.87
C GLY A 103 2.33 -18.00 -3.09
N ASP A 104 1.22 -18.73 -3.14
CA ASP A 104 1.22 -20.13 -3.59
C ASP A 104 1.54 -20.15 -5.10
N SER A 105 2.83 -20.18 -5.40
CA SER A 105 3.36 -20.55 -6.71
C SER A 105 3.30 -22.08 -6.78
N LYS A 106 2.14 -22.58 -7.22
CA LYS A 106 1.94 -24.00 -7.54
C LYS A 106 2.44 -24.30 -8.95
#